data_AF-A0A966SM78-F1
#
_entry.id   AF-A0A966SM78-F1
#
_cell.length_a   1.000
_cell.length_b   1.000
_cell.length_c   1.000
_cell.angle_alpha   90.00
_cell.angle_beta   90.00
_cell.angle_gamma   90.00
#
_symmetry.space_group_name_H-M   'P 1'
#
loop_
_entity.id
_entity.type
_entity.pdbx_description
1 polymer ?
#
loop_
_entity_poly.entity_id
_entity_poly.type
_entity_poly.pdbx_seq_one_letter_code
_entity_poly.pdbx_strand_id
1 'polypeptide(L)'
;MAPPLRTERFFHPLATNLIQEFHLALADAAPSLAAMVLVITLLLVGAVLLLAETVLPGMIAGLLGVLSLMAGVAAGYQEFGTTVGNWILLGTMVALLIGFLLWLKYFPDSRFARLYTSHGTVGELGTERPELVGQSGVAHTALRPSGVAV
;
A
#
# COMPACT_ATOMS: atom_id res chain seq x y z
N MET A 1 52.56 -56.42 33.76
CA MET A 1 51.62 -55.45 34.35
C MET A 1 51.42 -54.34 33.33
N ALA A 2 50.33 -54.41 32.55
CA ALA A 2 50.12 -53.54 31.38
C ALA A 2 49.31 -52.29 31.77
N PRO A 3 49.67 -51.09 31.26
CA PRO A 3 48.94 -49.86 31.55
C PRO A 3 47.60 -49.80 30.78
N PRO A 4 46.52 -49.27 31.39
CA PRO A 4 45.24 -49.16 30.72
C PRO A 4 45.25 -48.01 29.69
N LEU A 5 44.87 -48.33 28.45
CA LEU A 5 44.73 -47.39 27.34
C LEU A 5 43.56 -46.43 27.60
N ARG A 6 43.87 -45.13 27.71
CA ARG A 6 42.92 -44.04 27.86
C ARG A 6 42.54 -43.51 26.46
N THR A 7 41.52 -44.09 25.82
CA THR A 7 41.08 -43.70 24.45
C THR A 7 39.67 -43.12 24.35
N GLU A 8 38.94 -42.95 25.45
CA GLU A 8 37.48 -42.68 25.39
C GLU A 8 37.07 -41.20 25.61
N ARG A 9 37.99 -40.27 25.88
CA ARG A 9 37.63 -38.88 26.29
C ARG A 9 37.82 -37.77 25.26
N PHE A 10 38.35 -38.07 24.07
CA PHE A 10 38.65 -37.05 23.07
C PHE A 10 37.59 -36.87 21.97
N PHE A 11 36.69 -37.84 21.78
CA PHE A 11 35.72 -37.82 20.67
C PHE A 11 34.39 -37.10 20.98
N HIS A 12 34.03 -36.94 22.25
CA HIS A 12 32.73 -36.38 22.64
C HIS A 12 32.48 -34.90 22.28
N PRO A 13 33.43 -33.95 22.43
CA PRO A 13 33.17 -32.54 22.12
C PRO A 13 33.27 -32.22 20.62
N LEU A 14 34.03 -33.02 19.86
CA LEU A 14 34.33 -32.77 18.45
C LEU A 14 33.12 -33.10 17.55
N ALA A 15 32.42 -34.20 17.84
CA ALA A 15 31.20 -34.57 17.13
C ALA A 15 30.05 -33.58 17.41
N THR A 16 29.91 -33.12 18.66
CA THR A 16 28.88 -32.14 19.03
C THR A 16 29.11 -30.80 18.33
N ASN A 17 30.35 -30.32 18.27
CA ASN A 17 30.69 -29.10 17.55
C ASN A 17 30.46 -29.25 16.04
N LEU A 18 30.84 -30.38 15.43
CA LEU A 18 30.63 -30.62 14.00
C LEU A 18 29.14 -30.68 13.63
N ILE A 19 28.31 -31.31 14.48
CA ILE A 19 26.85 -31.35 14.29
C ILE A 19 26.25 -29.96 14.48
N GLN A 20 26.73 -29.17 15.44
CA GLN A 20 26.26 -27.81 15.68
C GLN A 20 26.62 -26.86 14.53
N GLU A 21 27.86 -26.93 14.04
CA GLU A 21 28.36 -26.17 12.88
C GLU A 21 27.59 -26.53 11.61
N PHE A 22 27.31 -27.83 11.40
CA PHE A 22 26.51 -28.29 10.27
C PHE A 22 25.04 -27.84 10.37
N HIS A 23 24.46 -27.86 11.57
CA HIS A 23 23.10 -27.40 11.81
C HIS A 23 22.96 -25.87 11.67
N LEU A 24 23.99 -25.11 12.06
CA LEU A 24 24.11 -23.67 11.82
C LEU A 24 24.27 -23.37 10.32
N ALA A 25 25.14 -24.08 9.61
CA ALA A 25 25.36 -23.89 8.17
C ALA A 25 24.13 -24.25 7.31
N LEU A 26 23.37 -25.29 7.68
CA LEU A 26 22.11 -25.65 7.02
C LEU A 26 20.99 -24.63 7.32
N ALA A 27 20.99 -24.09 8.54
CA ALA A 27 20.09 -23.02 8.96
C ALA A 27 20.46 -21.64 8.39
N ASP A 28 21.67 -21.44 7.84
CA ASP A 28 22.10 -20.22 7.13
C ASP A 28 21.83 -20.25 5.62
N ALA A 29 21.70 -21.44 5.01
CA ALA A 29 21.39 -21.56 3.57
C ALA A 29 19.89 -21.36 3.25
N ALA A 30 18.98 -21.95 4.05
CA ALA A 30 17.53 -21.78 3.95
C ALA A 30 16.97 -20.34 4.17
N PRO A 31 17.52 -19.47 5.06
CA PRO A 31 16.95 -18.17 5.38
C PRO A 31 17.00 -17.20 4.22
N SER A 32 17.97 -17.32 3.30
CA SER A 32 18.02 -16.44 2.12
C SER A 32 16.77 -16.54 1.24
N LEU A 33 16.24 -17.76 1.03
CA LEU A 33 15.01 -17.97 0.27
C LEU A 33 13.79 -17.47 1.04
N ALA A 34 13.73 -17.76 2.35
CA ALA A 34 12.64 -17.31 3.21
C ALA A 34 12.59 -15.78 3.32
N ALA A 35 13.74 -15.13 3.45
CA ALA A 35 13.90 -13.68 3.43
C ALA A 35 13.45 -13.08 2.10
N MET A 36 13.83 -13.70 0.98
CA MET A 36 13.41 -13.23 -0.34
C MET A 36 11.89 -13.32 -0.51
N VAL A 37 11.29 -14.45 -0.10
CA VAL A 37 9.83 -14.64 -0.11
C VAL A 37 9.16 -13.61 0.81
N LEU A 38 9.70 -13.34 1.99
CA LEU A 38 9.16 -12.37 2.94
C LEU A 38 9.17 -10.95 2.36
N VAL A 39 10.30 -10.51 1.79
CA VAL A 39 10.42 -9.19 1.15
C VAL A 39 9.42 -9.06 0.01
N ILE A 40 9.38 -10.04 -0.90
CA ILE A 40 8.45 -10.01 -2.04
C ILE A 40 6.99 -10.00 -1.56
N THR A 41 6.66 -10.81 -0.55
CA THR A 41 5.30 -10.89 0.00
C THR A 41 4.89 -9.55 0.63
N LEU A 42 5.75 -8.93 1.44
CA LEU A 42 5.50 -7.62 2.05
C LEU A 42 5.29 -6.52 0.99
N LEU A 43 6.07 -6.57 -0.10
CA LEU A 43 5.93 -5.60 -1.19
C LEU A 43 4.62 -5.81 -1.96
N LEU A 44 4.28 -7.05 -2.30
CA LEU A 44 3.06 -7.38 -3.02
C LEU A 44 1.80 -7.10 -2.17
N VAL A 45 1.79 -7.54 -0.91
CA VAL A 45 0.69 -7.28 0.02
C VAL A 45 0.54 -5.78 0.23
N GLY A 46 1.63 -5.04 0.42
CA GLY A 46 1.61 -3.58 0.55
C GLY A 46 1.00 -2.88 -0.67
N ALA A 47 1.38 -3.31 -1.88
CA ALA A 47 0.81 -2.79 -3.13
C ALA A 47 -0.69 -3.14 -3.27
N VAL A 48 -1.10 -4.36 -2.92
CA VAL A 48 -2.50 -4.78 -2.96
C VAL A 48 -3.35 -4.00 -1.95
N LEU A 49 -2.83 -3.77 -0.73
CA LEU A 49 -3.52 -2.98 0.30
C LEU A 49 -3.71 -1.51 -0.14
N LEU A 50 -2.71 -0.93 -0.79
CA LEU A 50 -2.84 0.40 -1.40
C LEU A 50 -3.93 0.44 -2.48
N LEU A 51 -4.04 -0.61 -3.31
CA LEU A 51 -5.11 -0.71 -4.29
C LEU A 51 -6.48 -0.94 -3.63
N ALA A 52 -6.54 -1.73 -2.56
CA ALA A 52 -7.79 -2.01 -1.84
C ALA A 52 -8.39 -0.76 -1.20
N GLU A 53 -7.56 0.17 -0.73
CA GLU A 53 -7.98 1.49 -0.22
C GLU A 53 -8.78 2.29 -1.27
N THR A 54 -8.48 2.12 -2.57
CA THR A 54 -9.21 2.82 -3.64
C THR A 54 -10.68 2.39 -3.76
N VAL A 55 -11.02 1.21 -3.23
CA VAL A 55 -12.40 0.66 -3.20
C VAL A 55 -13.09 0.94 -1.86
N LEU A 56 -12.33 0.92 -0.77
CA LEU A 56 -12.80 1.09 0.62
C LEU A 56 -12.24 2.41 1.18
N PRO A 57 -12.77 3.58 0.78
CA PRO A 57 -12.24 4.86 1.25
C PRO A 57 -12.35 4.95 2.78
N GLY A 58 -11.22 4.88 3.47
CA GLY A 58 -11.15 4.79 4.94
C GLY A 58 -9.76 4.99 5.56
N MET A 59 -8.74 5.20 4.75
CA MET A 59 -7.30 5.38 5.05
C MET A 59 -6.60 4.20 5.74
N ILE A 60 -7.33 3.23 6.29
CA ILE A 60 -6.78 2.11 7.07
C ILE A 60 -5.98 1.17 6.18
N ALA A 61 -6.54 0.74 5.04
CA ALA A 61 -5.87 -0.19 4.13
C ALA A 61 -4.66 0.48 3.49
N GLY A 62 -4.78 1.76 3.13
CA GLY A 62 -3.68 2.55 2.59
C GLY A 62 -2.51 2.66 3.55
N LEU A 63 -2.77 2.98 4.83
CA LEU A 63 -1.74 3.10 5.85
C LEU A 63 -1.01 1.77 6.10
N LEU A 64 -1.76 0.68 6.25
CA LEU A 64 -1.18 -0.66 6.40
C LEU A 64 -0.37 -1.06 5.17
N GLY A 65 -0.82 -0.67 3.97
CA GLY A 65 -0.09 -0.88 2.73
C GLY A 65 1.26 -0.18 2.72
N VAL A 66 1.31 1.11 3.07
CA VAL A 66 2.57 1.87 3.14
C VAL A 66 3.52 1.30 4.20
N LEU A 67 3.00 0.93 5.37
CA LEU A 67 3.81 0.30 6.42
C LEU A 67 4.38 -1.05 5.96
N SER A 68 3.58 -1.86 5.26
CA SER A 68 4.04 -3.12 4.68
C SER A 68 5.13 -2.91 3.63
N LEU A 69 5.00 -1.91 2.76
CA LEU A 69 6.03 -1.56 1.78
C LEU A 69 7.33 -1.13 2.46
N MET A 70 7.27 -0.26 3.47
CA MET A 70 8.44 0.17 4.23
C MET A 70 9.12 -1.00 4.94
N ALA A 71 8.33 -1.90 5.55
CA ALA A 71 8.85 -3.11 6.17
C ALA A 71 9.55 -4.03 5.15
N GLY A 72 8.98 -4.20 3.95
CA GLY A 72 9.58 -5.00 2.87
C GLY A 72 10.92 -4.42 2.40
N VAL A 73 11.00 -3.10 2.22
CA VAL A 73 12.25 -2.43 1.85
C VAL A 73 13.28 -2.55 2.99
N ALA A 74 12.89 -2.31 4.24
CA ALA A 74 13.78 -2.42 5.39
C ALA A 74 14.33 -3.84 5.58
N ALA A 75 13.49 -4.86 5.41
CA ALA A 75 13.93 -6.26 5.37
C ALA A 75 14.90 -6.51 4.20
N GLY A 76 14.64 -5.91 3.03
CA GLY A 76 15.54 -5.97 1.87
C GLY A 76 16.94 -5.44 2.16
N TYR A 77 17.06 -4.33 2.90
CA TYR A 77 18.36 -3.78 3.30
C TYR A 77 19.09 -4.64 4.32
N GLN A 78 18.37 -5.26 5.26
CA GLN A 78 18.96 -6.09 6.30
C GLN A 78 19.49 -7.42 5.75
N GLU A 79 18.74 -8.05 4.84
CA GLU A 79 19.02 -9.40 4.35
C GLU A 79 19.94 -9.41 3.12
N PHE A 80 19.81 -8.42 2.21
CA PHE A 80 20.53 -8.41 0.92
C PHE A 80 21.58 -7.30 0.80
N GLY A 81 21.76 -6.50 1.87
CA GLY A 81 22.72 -5.42 1.91
C GLY A 81 22.30 -4.17 1.11
N THR A 82 23.18 -3.16 1.12
CA THR A 82 22.87 -1.81 0.63
C THR A 82 22.69 -1.72 -0.88
N THR A 83 23.46 -2.48 -1.66
CA THR A 83 23.36 -2.47 -3.13
C THR A 83 21.99 -2.99 -3.59
N VAL A 84 21.56 -4.15 -3.09
CA VAL A 84 20.27 -4.75 -3.45
C VAL A 84 19.12 -3.96 -2.83
N GLY A 85 19.26 -3.50 -1.58
CA GLY A 85 18.28 -2.63 -0.92
C GLY A 85 17.97 -1.37 -1.71
N ASN A 86 18.99 -0.70 -2.27
CA ASN A 86 18.80 0.48 -3.13
C ASN A 86 18.00 0.15 -4.41
N TRP A 87 18.24 -1.01 -5.02
CA TRP A 87 17.45 -1.47 -6.17
C TRP A 87 15.99 -1.76 -5.80
N ILE A 88 15.75 -2.39 -4.65
CA ILE A 88 14.41 -2.65 -4.12
C ILE A 88 13.67 -1.33 -3.84
N LEU A 89 14.35 -0.36 -3.20
CA LEU A 89 13.80 0.97 -2.93
C LEU A 89 13.45 1.69 -4.23
N LEU A 90 14.38 1.71 -5.19
CA LEU A 90 14.17 2.34 -6.50
C LEU A 90 12.99 1.68 -7.23
N GLY A 91 12.95 0.36 -7.28
CA GLY A 91 11.85 -0.40 -7.88
C GLY A 91 10.51 -0.11 -7.21
N THR A 92 10.48 -0.03 -5.88
CA THR A 92 9.28 0.32 -5.11
C THR A 92 8.81 1.75 -5.42
N MET A 93 9.72 2.71 -5.49
CA MET A 93 9.39 4.10 -5.86
C MET A 93 8.86 4.21 -7.28
N VAL A 94 9.50 3.55 -8.25
CA VAL A 94 9.04 3.53 -9.63
C VAL A 94 7.68 2.86 -9.73
N ALA A 95 7.45 1.74 -9.04
CA ALA A 95 6.17 1.06 -9.00
C ALA A 95 5.06 1.94 -8.40
N LEU A 96 5.34 2.67 -7.32
CA LEU A 96 4.41 3.64 -6.73
C LEU A 96 4.11 4.79 -7.68
N LEU A 97 5.12 5.34 -8.36
CA LEU A 97 4.93 6.42 -9.32
C LEU A 97 4.09 5.97 -10.52
N ILE A 98 4.43 4.82 -11.11
CA ILE A 98 3.65 4.24 -12.22
C ILE A 98 2.24 3.92 -11.73
N GLY A 99 2.08 3.29 -10.57
CA GLY A 99 0.79 3.00 -9.97
C GLY A 99 -0.05 4.26 -9.78
N PHE A 100 0.55 5.35 -9.31
CA PHE A 100 -0.11 6.64 -9.16
C PHE A 100 -0.50 7.28 -10.50
N LEU A 101 0.38 7.22 -11.51
CA LEU A 101 0.08 7.73 -12.86
C LEU A 101 -1.02 6.91 -13.56
N LEU A 102 -0.97 5.58 -13.43
CA LEU A 102 -2.03 4.70 -13.91
C LEU A 102 -3.33 4.99 -13.16
N TRP A 103 -3.26 5.17 -11.85
CA TRP A 103 -4.42 5.57 -11.05
C TRP A 103 -5.01 6.88 -11.57
N LEU A 104 -4.23 7.95 -11.73
CA LEU A 104 -4.72 9.22 -12.30
C LEU A 104 -5.33 9.08 -13.71
N LYS A 105 -4.82 8.16 -14.53
CA LYS A 105 -5.34 7.92 -15.88
C LYS A 105 -6.63 7.09 -15.89
N TYR A 106 -6.74 6.07 -15.04
CA TYR A 106 -7.91 5.17 -14.99
C TYR A 106 -9.01 5.67 -14.04
N PHE A 107 -8.67 6.52 -13.07
CA PHE A 107 -9.62 7.11 -12.14
C PHE A 107 -10.71 7.97 -12.81
N PRO A 108 -10.44 8.83 -13.81
CA PRO A 108 -11.50 9.60 -14.48
C PRO A 108 -12.47 8.73 -15.30
N ASP A 109 -12.03 7.56 -15.78
CA ASP A 109 -12.89 6.59 -16.49
C ASP A 109 -13.56 5.56 -15.57
N SER A 110 -13.18 5.54 -14.28
CA SER A 110 -13.73 4.61 -13.30
C SER A 110 -15.13 5.06 -12.86
N ARG A 111 -16.09 4.13 -12.93
CA ARG A 111 -17.51 4.32 -12.54
C ARG A 111 -17.72 4.84 -11.11
N PHE A 112 -16.69 4.82 -10.27
CA PHE A 112 -16.72 5.32 -8.89
C PHE A 112 -16.48 6.83 -8.78
N ALA A 113 -15.75 7.47 -9.72
CA ALA A 113 -15.66 8.93 -9.80
C ALA A 113 -17.01 9.57 -10.13
N ARG A 114 -17.91 8.83 -10.80
CA ARG A 114 -19.30 9.23 -11.08
C ARG A 114 -20.26 9.05 -9.91
N LEU A 115 -19.85 8.34 -8.85
CA LEU A 115 -20.61 8.23 -7.60
C LEU A 115 -20.25 9.35 -6.61
N TYR A 116 -19.03 9.89 -6.69
CA TYR A 116 -18.58 11.08 -5.94
C TYR A 116 -18.72 12.39 -6.70
N THR A 117 -18.77 12.35 -8.03
CA THR A 117 -19.39 13.43 -8.81
C THR A 117 -20.87 13.34 -8.50
N SER A 118 -21.27 14.08 -7.48
CA SER A 118 -22.62 14.57 -7.41
C SER A 118 -22.87 15.28 -8.73
N HIS A 119 -23.49 14.58 -9.67
CA HIS A 119 -24.59 15.17 -10.42
C HIS A 119 -25.72 15.47 -9.39
N GLY A 120 -25.45 16.25 -8.35
CA GLY A 120 -26.04 17.56 -8.38
C GLY A 120 -25.59 18.11 -9.74
N THR A 121 -26.38 17.98 -10.81
CA THR A 121 -27.56 18.84 -10.89
C THR A 121 -27.35 19.95 -9.85
N VAL A 122 -26.38 20.85 -10.14
CA VAL A 122 -26.74 22.26 -10.20
C VAL A 122 -28.12 22.16 -10.77
N GLY A 123 -29.13 22.23 -9.89
CA GLY A 123 -30.48 22.00 -10.33
C GLY A 123 -30.57 22.82 -11.60
N GLU A 124 -31.31 22.35 -12.58
CA GLU A 124 -32.22 23.33 -13.14
C GLU A 124 -32.89 23.93 -11.90
N LEU A 125 -32.32 25.03 -11.41
CA LEU A 125 -33.02 25.99 -10.61
C LEU A 125 -34.12 26.30 -11.60
N GLY A 126 -35.28 25.65 -11.45
CA GLY A 126 -36.51 26.00 -12.13
C GLY A 126 -36.97 27.41 -11.71
N THR A 127 -36.02 28.29 -11.40
CA THR A 127 -36.08 29.73 -11.34
C THR A 127 -36.22 30.31 -12.74
N GLU A 128 -35.76 29.60 -13.78
CA GLU A 128 -36.18 29.92 -15.14
C GLU A 128 -37.60 29.36 -15.33
N ARG A 129 -38.59 30.19 -15.00
CA ARG A 129 -40.00 29.96 -15.31
C ARG A 129 -40.36 30.77 -16.55
N PRO A 130 -40.05 30.28 -17.77
CA PRO A 130 -40.33 31.00 -19.01
C PRO A 130 -41.83 31.30 -19.17
N GLU A 131 -42.70 30.51 -18.55
CA GLU A 131 -44.14 30.75 -18.44
C GLU A 131 -44.54 32.04 -17.69
N LEU A 132 -43.69 32.55 -16.79
CA LEU A 132 -43.93 33.79 -16.06
C LEU A 132 -43.40 35.03 -16.80
N VAL A 133 -42.70 34.86 -17.92
CA VAL A 133 -42.20 35.97 -18.73
C VAL A 133 -43.38 36.71 -19.37
N GLY A 134 -43.60 37.96 -18.95
CA GLY A 134 -44.72 38.79 -19.39
C GLY A 134 -45.96 38.73 -18.49
N GLN A 135 -45.92 37.95 -17.40
CA GLN A 135 -46.98 37.98 -16.38
C GLN A 135 -46.74 39.11 -15.36
N SER A 136 -47.82 39.60 -14.76
CA SER A 136 -47.76 40.62 -13.70
C SER A 136 -47.82 39.95 -12.33
N GLY A 137 -46.85 40.22 -11.46
CA GLY A 137 -46.79 39.72 -10.08
C GLY A 137 -46.78 40.83 -9.05
N VAL A 138 -46.94 40.50 -7.77
CA VAL A 138 -46.90 41.47 -6.67
C VAL A 138 -45.56 41.38 -5.95
N ALA A 139 -44.91 42.53 -5.77
CA ALA A 139 -43.65 42.60 -5.04
C ALA A 139 -43.91 42.42 -3.54
N HIS A 140 -43.38 41.34 -2.97
CA HIS A 140 -43.44 41.09 -1.52
C HIS A 140 -42.30 41.77 -0.76
N THR A 141 -41.19 42.05 -1.45
CA THR A 141 -40.04 42.77 -0.89
C THR A 141 -39.58 43.88 -1.84
N ALA A 142 -38.84 44.85 -1.30
CA ALA A 142 -38.31 45.95 -2.10
C ALA A 142 -37.32 45.41 -3.15
N LEU A 143 -37.59 45.67 -4.44
CA LEU A 143 -36.82 45.14 -5.56
C LEU A 143 -35.54 45.95 -5.85
N ARG A 144 -34.58 45.97 -4.93
CA ARG A 144 -33.29 46.70 -5.09
C ARG A 144 -32.09 46.01 -4.42
N PRO A 145 -31.03 45.62 -5.14
CA PRO A 145 -31.00 45.20 -6.54
C PRO A 145 -31.60 43.78 -6.74
N SER A 146 -32.00 43.11 -5.67
CA SER A 146 -32.68 41.80 -5.66
C SER A 146 -33.90 41.85 -4.74
N GLY A 147 -34.98 41.15 -5.09
CA GLY A 147 -36.16 40.97 -4.24
C GLY A 147 -37.11 39.92 -4.81
N VAL A 148 -38.18 39.60 -4.08
CA VAL A 148 -39.09 38.49 -4.39
C VAL A 148 -40.43 39.03 -4.89
N ALA A 149 -40.85 38.55 -6.06
CA ALA A 149 -42.18 38.73 -6.62
C ALA A 149 -42.84 37.36 -6.80
N VAL A 150 -44.14 37.29 -6.55
CA VAL A 150 -44.97 36.08 -6.69
C VAL A 150 -46.08 36.36 -7.69
#